data_AF-A0AB34JSC9-F1
#
_entry.id   AF-A0AB34JSC9-F1
#
_cell.length_a   1.000
_cell.length_b   1.000
_cell.length_c   1.000
_cell.angle_alpha   90.00
_cell.angle_beta   90.00
_cell.angle_gamma   90.00
#
_symmetry.space_group_name_H-M   'P 1'
#
loop_
_entity.id
_entity.type
_entity.pdbx_description
1 polymer ?
#
loop_
_entity_poly.entity_id
_entity_poly.type
_entity_poly.pdbx_seq_one_letter_code
_entity_poly.pdbx_strand_id
1 'polypeptide(L)'
;MDPFMERLEGLEALLTHAVLSDHFIAPVLPHTPLLQQCDDMLTNLRSVMEEHQDAMESARKAREMRLYYKSVAKVQGRYFSVFDGATEFRIGERIERQRCHGRKAAFFVHVSAEAACISAFPVHSKMRHAPRAVLLVRADARSRPRVVHGKHTLWALTPVCEVPLTRAKTSAKSS
;
A
#
# COMPACT_ATOMS: atom_id res chain seq x y z
N MET A 1 -3.29 -22.73 9.53
CA MET A 1 -1.83 -22.79 9.39
C MET A 1 -1.49 -22.18 8.05
N ASP A 2 -0.64 -21.16 8.03
CA ASP A 2 -0.23 -20.48 6.79
C ASP A 2 0.79 -21.36 6.06
N PRO A 3 0.56 -21.76 4.80
CA PRO A 3 1.49 -22.63 4.04
C PRO A 3 2.88 -22.03 3.85
N PHE A 4 3.06 -20.73 4.14
CA PHE A 4 4.37 -20.09 4.18
C PHE A 4 5.15 -20.42 5.47
N MET A 5 4.48 -20.49 6.62
CA MET A 5 5.12 -20.80 7.91
C MET A 5 5.63 -22.23 7.96
N GLU A 6 4.90 -23.20 7.39
CA GLU A 6 5.37 -24.60 7.27
C GLU A 6 6.67 -24.72 6.45
N ARG A 7 6.89 -23.84 5.47
CA ARG A 7 8.13 -23.85 4.66
C ARG A 7 9.31 -23.24 5.42
N LEU A 8 9.06 -22.25 6.28
CA LEU A 8 10.07 -21.64 7.14
C LEU A 8 10.54 -22.61 8.23
N GLU A 9 9.60 -23.30 8.88
CA GLU A 9 9.92 -24.33 9.88
C GLU A 9 10.72 -25.49 9.26
N GLY A 10 10.42 -25.86 8.01
CA GLY A 10 11.20 -26.86 7.28
C GLY A 10 12.64 -26.43 6.96
N LEU A 11 12.86 -25.13 6.70
CA LEU A 11 14.18 -24.57 6.42
C LEU A 11 15.03 -24.43 7.69
N GLU A 12 14.44 -24.01 8.81
CA GLU A 12 15.13 -24.00 10.11
C GLU A 12 15.50 -25.42 10.56
N ALA A 13 14.63 -26.40 10.35
CA ALA A 13 14.92 -27.80 10.67
C ALA A 13 16.11 -28.34 9.86
N LEU A 14 16.19 -28.01 8.56
CA LEU A 14 17.32 -28.40 7.70
C LEU A 14 18.64 -27.73 8.09
N LEU A 15 18.61 -26.44 8.44
CA LEU A 15 19.79 -25.71 8.93
C LEU A 15 20.28 -26.25 10.28
N THR A 16 19.36 -26.57 11.18
CA THR A 16 19.70 -27.12 12.51
C THR A 16 20.30 -28.52 12.38
N HIS A 17 19.81 -29.33 11.45
CA HIS A 17 20.32 -30.69 11.23
C HIS A 17 21.72 -30.68 10.58
N ALA A 18 22.03 -29.69 9.75
CA ALA A 18 23.37 -29.52 9.15
C ALA A 18 24.42 -29.07 10.18
N VAL A 19 24.03 -28.30 11.19
CA VAL A 19 24.93 -27.80 12.25
C VAL A 19 25.23 -28.87 13.30
N LEU A 20 24.32 -29.83 13.53
CA LEU A 20 24.48 -30.86 14.58
C LEU A 20 25.23 -32.12 14.12
N SER A 21 25.43 -32.33 12.82
CA SER A 21 26.13 -33.51 12.29
C SER A 21 27.67 -33.38 12.23
N ASP A 22 28.24 -32.19 12.44
CA ASP A 22 29.69 -31.99 12.43
C ASP A 22 30.24 -31.82 13.86
N HIS A 23 30.54 -32.96 14.50
CA HIS A 23 31.58 -33.02 15.53
C HIS A 23 32.94 -32.80 14.86
N PHE A 24 33.28 -31.54 14.56
CA PHE A 24 34.64 -31.15 14.22
C PHE A 24 35.00 -29.87 14.97
N ILE A 25 35.84 -30.02 15.99
CA ILE A 25 36.62 -28.90 16.54
C ILE A 25 37.64 -28.54 15.45
N ALA A 26 37.28 -27.62 14.55
CA ALA A 26 38.19 -27.01 13.59
C ALA A 26 38.40 -25.53 13.93
N PRO A 27 39.62 -25.01 13.73
CA PRO A 27 40.01 -23.67 14.11
C PRO A 27 39.15 -22.63 13.39
N VAL A 28 38.92 -21.51 14.06
CA VAL A 28 38.30 -20.29 13.52
C VAL A 28 38.86 -20.02 12.13
N LEU A 29 38.15 -20.46 11.10
CA LEU A 29 38.50 -20.19 9.71
C LEU A 29 38.36 -18.68 9.56
N PRO A 30 39.38 -17.98 9.01
CA PRO A 30 39.27 -16.55 8.77
C PRO A 30 38.02 -16.32 7.92
N HIS A 31 37.16 -15.40 8.36
CA HIS A 31 35.94 -15.01 7.65
C HIS A 31 36.24 -14.89 6.16
N THR A 32 35.87 -15.91 5.40
CA THR A 32 36.08 -15.89 3.97
C THR A 32 35.10 -14.87 3.40
N PRO A 33 35.49 -14.10 2.38
CA PRO A 33 34.60 -13.08 1.79
C PRO A 33 33.24 -13.63 1.33
N LEU A 34 33.16 -14.94 1.03
CA LEU A 34 31.92 -15.64 0.71
C LEU A 34 30.97 -15.79 1.91
N LEU A 35 31.48 -16.09 3.11
CA LEU A 35 30.64 -16.19 4.32
C LEU A 35 30.07 -14.83 4.69
N GLN A 36 30.88 -13.77 4.63
CA GLN A 36 30.42 -12.40 4.85
C GLN A 36 29.31 -12.01 3.85
N GLN A 37 29.49 -12.36 2.56
CA GLN A 37 28.48 -12.08 1.54
C GLN A 37 27.15 -12.83 1.80
N CYS A 38 27.21 -14.06 2.31
CA CYS A 38 26.02 -14.80 2.72
C CYS A 38 25.32 -14.14 3.91
N ASP A 39 26.06 -13.71 4.93
CA ASP A 39 25.50 -13.04 6.11
C ASP A 39 24.84 -11.69 5.75
N ASP A 40 25.48 -10.92 4.86
CA ASP A 40 24.92 -9.67 4.34
C ASP A 40 23.62 -9.94 3.56
N MET A 41 23.59 -10.99 2.74
CA MET A 41 22.39 -11.37 1.98
C MET A 41 21.25 -11.83 2.89
N LEU A 42 21.54 -12.62 3.93
CA LEU A 42 20.56 -13.04 4.92
C LEU A 42 20.00 -11.86 5.72
N THR A 43 20.85 -10.91 6.09
CA THR A 43 20.45 -9.68 6.80
C THR A 43 19.52 -8.83 5.93
N ASN A 44 19.87 -8.64 4.65
CA ASN A 44 19.03 -7.91 3.71
C ASN A 44 17.67 -8.60 3.50
N LEU A 45 17.66 -9.93 3.35
CA LEU A 45 16.41 -10.70 3.20
C LEU A 45 15.51 -10.57 4.43
N ARG A 46 16.07 -10.66 5.64
CA ARG A 46 15.30 -10.45 6.88
C ARG A 46 14.69 -9.06 6.95
N SER A 47 15.46 -8.01 6.62
CA SER A 47 14.94 -6.64 6.57
C SER A 47 13.76 -6.50 5.61
N VAL A 48 13.87 -7.06 4.40
CA VAL A 48 12.78 -7.02 3.42
C VAL A 48 11.54 -7.79 3.89
N MET A 49 11.72 -8.90 4.59
CA MET A 49 10.61 -9.69 5.13
C MET A 49 9.89 -8.97 6.27
N GLU A 50 10.62 -8.33 7.19
CA GLU A 50 10.05 -7.52 8.27
C GLU A 50 9.23 -6.35 7.72
N GLU A 51 9.77 -5.61 6.74
CA GLU A 51 9.04 -4.55 6.03
C GLU A 51 7.75 -5.07 5.37
N HIS A 52 7.80 -6.27 4.78
CA HIS A 52 6.63 -6.90 4.17
C HIS A 52 5.57 -7.29 5.21
N GLN A 53 5.99 -7.81 6.36
CA GLN A 53 5.08 -8.22 7.43
C GLN A 53 4.38 -7.01 8.07
N ASP A 54 5.12 -5.93 8.33
CA ASP A 54 4.55 -4.67 8.83
C ASP A 54 3.55 -4.07 7.83
N ALA A 55 3.86 -4.14 6.53
CA ALA A 55 2.94 -3.71 5.47
C ALA A 55 1.66 -4.57 5.44
N MET A 56 1.78 -5.88 5.61
CA MET A 56 0.64 -6.81 5.67
C MET A 56 -0.25 -6.58 6.90
N GLU A 57 0.34 -6.40 8.08
CA GLU A 57 -0.42 -6.12 9.31
C GLU A 57 -1.12 -4.76 9.23
N SER A 58 -0.42 -3.74 8.72
CA SER A 58 -0.99 -2.42 8.47
C SER A 58 -2.16 -2.49 7.49
N ALA A 59 -2.05 -3.29 6.42
CA ALA A 59 -3.14 -3.52 5.47
C ALA A 59 -4.33 -4.24 6.11
N ARG A 60 -4.08 -5.21 7.00
CA ARG A 60 -5.14 -5.90 7.76
C ARG A 60 -5.88 -4.94 8.69
N LYS A 61 -5.16 -4.20 9.54
CA LYS A 61 -5.73 -3.18 10.43
C LYS A 61 -6.51 -2.11 9.65
N ALA A 62 -5.98 -1.66 8.51
CA ALA A 62 -6.67 -0.73 7.63
C ALA A 62 -7.98 -1.32 7.07
N ARG A 63 -8.03 -2.61 6.71
CA ARG A 63 -9.27 -3.28 6.28
C ARG A 63 -10.29 -3.39 7.40
N GLU A 64 -9.85 -3.71 8.62
CA GLU A 64 -10.70 -3.72 9.82
C GLU A 64 -11.28 -2.32 10.10
N MET A 65 -10.45 -1.28 9.97
CA MET A 65 -10.86 0.13 10.07
C MET A 65 -11.56 0.68 8.82
N ARG A 66 -11.68 -0.14 7.76
CA ARG A 66 -12.26 0.21 6.45
C ARG A 66 -11.68 1.48 5.84
N LEU A 67 -10.36 1.61 5.94
CA LEU A 67 -9.59 2.71 5.38
C LEU A 67 -9.21 2.43 3.93
N TYR A 68 -9.29 3.47 3.12
CA TYR A 68 -8.94 3.47 1.70
C TYR A 68 -8.24 4.77 1.34
N TYR A 69 -7.72 4.83 0.12
CA TYR A 69 -7.02 5.99 -0.42
C TYR A 69 -7.76 6.52 -1.63
N LYS A 70 -8.01 7.83 -1.67
CA LYS A 70 -8.70 8.49 -2.76
C LYS A 70 -7.82 9.54 -3.40
N SER A 71 -7.55 9.38 -4.70
CA SER A 71 -6.90 10.40 -5.49
C SER A 71 -7.89 11.52 -5.83
N VAL A 72 -7.46 12.76 -5.56
CA VAL A 72 -8.26 13.99 -5.71
C VAL A 72 -7.43 15.06 -6.41
N ALA A 73 -8.10 16.07 -6.96
CA ALA A 73 -7.46 17.30 -7.41
C ALA A 73 -7.32 18.26 -6.21
N LYS A 74 -6.16 18.89 -6.05
CA LYS A 74 -5.93 19.92 -5.02
C LYS A 74 -5.77 21.28 -5.70
N VAL A 75 -6.71 22.19 -5.45
CA VAL A 75 -6.71 23.54 -6.02
C VAL A 75 -6.94 24.54 -4.89
N GLN A 76 -5.99 25.46 -4.69
CA GLN A 76 -6.06 26.48 -3.63
C GLN A 76 -6.36 25.89 -2.24
N GLY A 77 -5.71 24.77 -1.91
CA GLY A 77 -5.89 24.09 -0.62
C GLY A 77 -7.17 23.27 -0.46
N ARG A 78 -8.05 23.25 -1.47
CA ARG A 78 -9.32 22.49 -1.47
C ARG A 78 -9.20 21.23 -2.31
N TYR A 79 -9.96 20.19 -1.94
CA TYR A 79 -9.91 18.88 -2.59
C TYR A 79 -11.16 18.60 -3.40
N PHE A 80 -11.00 18.24 -4.66
CA PHE A 80 -12.10 18.00 -5.59
C PHE A 80 -11.99 16.65 -6.30
N SER A 81 -13.15 16.13 -6.70
CA SER A 81 -13.23 14.95 -7.57
C SER A 81 -12.53 15.23 -8.89
N VAL A 82 -11.55 14.40 -9.23
CA VAL A 82 -10.85 14.49 -10.51
C VAL A 82 -11.80 14.34 -11.70
N PHE A 83 -12.80 13.48 -11.53
CA PHE A 83 -13.70 13.07 -12.60
C PHE A 83 -14.70 14.17 -12.95
N ASP A 84 -15.48 14.64 -11.98
CA ASP A 84 -16.54 15.63 -12.20
C ASP A 84 -16.12 17.08 -11.94
N GLY A 85 -15.03 17.31 -11.19
CA GLY A 85 -14.52 18.63 -10.86
C GLY A 85 -15.41 19.49 -9.95
N ALA A 86 -16.59 19.00 -9.56
CA ALA A 86 -17.57 19.74 -8.78
C ALA A 86 -17.66 19.24 -7.32
N THR A 87 -17.37 17.96 -7.10
CA THR A 87 -17.54 17.32 -5.80
C THR A 87 -16.36 17.63 -4.91
N GLU A 88 -16.59 18.47 -3.92
CA GLU A 88 -15.60 18.82 -2.91
C GLU A 88 -15.52 17.75 -1.81
N PHE A 89 -14.30 17.45 -1.39
CA PHE A 89 -14.01 16.59 -0.23
C PHE A 89 -13.43 17.47 0.87
N ARG A 90 -14.12 17.55 2.02
CA ARG A 90 -13.60 18.22 3.20
C ARG A 90 -13.16 17.20 4.23
N ILE A 91 -12.02 17.47 4.87
CA ILE A 91 -11.48 16.61 5.92
C ILE A 91 -12.46 16.60 7.10
N GLY A 92 -12.80 15.41 7.60
CA GLY A 92 -13.75 15.19 8.68
C GLY A 92 -15.22 15.15 8.25
N GLU A 93 -15.58 15.67 7.07
CA GLU A 93 -16.97 15.71 6.62
C GLU A 93 -17.36 14.44 5.86
N ARG A 94 -18.42 13.76 6.32
CA ARG A 94 -18.99 12.62 5.61
C ARG A 94 -19.64 13.09 4.32
N ILE A 95 -19.30 12.45 3.21
CA ILE A 95 -19.94 12.65 1.92
C ILE A 95 -20.61 11.36 1.45
N GLU A 96 -21.81 11.49 0.88
CA GLU A 96 -22.59 10.38 0.36
C GLU A 96 -23.14 10.73 -1.02
N ARG A 97 -23.23 9.72 -1.88
CA ARG A 97 -23.86 9.82 -3.19
C ARG A 97 -25.12 8.99 -3.19
N GLN A 98 -26.19 9.56 -3.75
CA GLN A 98 -27.41 8.81 -3.99
C GLN A 98 -27.09 7.60 -4.88
N ARG A 99 -27.54 6.42 -4.46
CA ARG A 99 -27.42 5.21 -5.26
C ARG A 99 -28.27 5.37 -6.52
N CYS A 100 -27.62 5.55 -7.66
CA CYS A 100 -28.30 5.54 -8.95
C CYS A 100 -28.19 4.16 -9.61
N HIS A 101 -29.10 3.85 -10.52
CA HIS A 101 -28.94 2.70 -11.42
C HIS A 101 -27.69 2.93 -12.28
N GLY A 102 -26.66 2.11 -12.07
CA GLY A 102 -25.36 2.25 -12.74
C GLY A 102 -24.25 2.80 -11.84
N ARG A 103 -23.01 2.68 -12.32
CA ARG A 103 -21.78 2.90 -11.53
C ARG A 103 -21.31 4.35 -11.53
N LYS A 104 -22.05 5.26 -12.18
CA LYS A 104 -21.60 6.62 -12.49
C LYS A 104 -21.49 7.54 -11.27
N ALA A 105 -22.08 7.18 -10.14
CA ALA A 105 -22.09 8.02 -8.93
C ALA A 105 -21.26 7.48 -7.75
N ALA A 106 -20.56 6.35 -7.90
CA ALA A 106 -19.74 5.81 -6.81
C ALA A 106 -18.38 6.50 -6.67
N PHE A 107 -17.85 6.55 -5.45
CA PHE A 107 -16.48 6.98 -5.19
C PHE A 107 -15.51 5.83 -5.42
N PHE A 108 -14.66 5.98 -6.44
CA PHE A 108 -13.51 5.08 -6.63
C PHE A 108 -12.43 5.39 -5.61
N VAL A 109 -11.93 4.34 -4.96
CA VAL A 109 -10.86 4.36 -3.94
C VAL A 109 -9.92 3.16 -4.12
N HIS A 110 -8.75 3.25 -3.51
CA HIS A 110 -7.64 2.30 -3.60
C HIS A 110 -7.30 1.74 -2.22
N VAL A 111 -6.68 0.55 -2.19
CA VAL A 111 -6.20 -0.08 -0.94
C VAL A 111 -4.86 0.47 -0.46
N SER A 112 -4.06 1.07 -1.34
CA SER A 112 -2.77 1.67 -1.01
C SER A 112 -2.67 3.11 -1.51
N ALA A 113 -1.86 3.92 -0.81
CA ALA A 113 -1.59 5.31 -1.18
C ALA A 113 -0.87 5.39 -2.53
N GLU A 114 0.08 4.49 -2.78
CA GLU A 114 0.82 4.40 -4.04
C GLU A 114 -0.12 4.18 -5.23
N ALA A 115 -1.04 3.22 -5.15
CA ALA A 115 -2.00 2.94 -6.21
C ALA A 115 -2.94 4.12 -6.47
N ALA A 116 -3.28 4.91 -5.44
CA ALA A 116 -4.03 6.15 -5.62
C ALA A 116 -3.17 7.24 -6.30
N CYS A 117 -1.90 7.34 -5.94
CA CYS A 117 -0.95 8.31 -6.50
C CYS A 117 -0.76 8.12 -8.02
N ILE A 118 -0.48 6.89 -8.45
CA ILE A 118 -0.24 6.57 -9.88
C ILE A 118 -1.53 6.32 -10.68
N SER A 119 -2.70 6.62 -10.10
CA SER A 119 -3.97 6.32 -10.74
C SER A 119 -4.17 7.10 -12.04
N ALA A 120 -4.45 6.37 -13.11
CA ALA A 120 -4.85 6.96 -14.38
C ALA A 120 -6.34 7.34 -14.37
N PHE A 121 -6.65 8.43 -15.09
CA PHE A 121 -8.00 8.97 -15.21
C PHE A 121 -8.45 9.02 -16.68
N PRO A 122 -9.74 8.78 -16.97
CA PRO A 122 -10.28 8.92 -18.32
C PRO A 122 -10.02 10.30 -18.91
N VAL A 123 -9.87 10.36 -20.24
CA VAL A 123 -9.60 11.60 -20.99
C VAL A 123 -10.62 12.71 -20.69
N HIS A 124 -11.88 12.34 -20.47
CA HIS A 124 -12.99 13.27 -20.20
C HIS A 124 -13.10 13.73 -18.73
N SER A 125 -12.12 13.42 -17.88
CA SER A 125 -12.13 13.86 -16.47
C SER A 125 -11.92 15.37 -16.38
N LYS A 126 -12.82 16.08 -15.69
CA LYS A 126 -12.86 17.55 -15.66
C LYS A 126 -11.61 18.19 -15.04
N MET A 127 -10.95 17.50 -14.11
CA MET A 127 -9.72 17.97 -13.48
C MET A 127 -8.54 17.04 -13.77
N ARG A 128 -8.45 16.53 -15.00
CA ARG A 128 -7.37 15.63 -15.42
C ARG A 128 -5.97 16.23 -15.24
N HIS A 129 -5.81 17.54 -15.45
CA HIS A 129 -4.51 18.22 -15.41
C HIS A 129 -4.25 19.00 -14.11
N ALA A 130 -5.20 19.00 -13.18
CA ALA A 130 -5.02 19.67 -11.90
C ALA A 130 -3.99 18.93 -11.02
N PRO A 131 -3.28 19.65 -10.12
CA PRO A 131 -2.38 19.03 -9.14
C PRO A 131 -3.08 17.92 -8.35
N ARG A 132 -2.36 16.82 -8.08
CA ARG A 132 -2.89 15.65 -7.39
C ARG A 132 -2.58 15.68 -5.90
N ALA A 133 -3.52 15.19 -5.13
CA ALA A 133 -3.32 14.81 -3.73
C ALA A 133 -3.99 13.45 -3.47
N VAL A 134 -3.56 12.79 -2.40
CA VAL A 134 -4.17 11.54 -1.94
C VAL A 134 -4.76 11.78 -0.57
N LEU A 135 -6.04 11.45 -0.40
CA LEU A 135 -6.71 11.48 0.88
C LEU A 135 -6.82 10.07 1.44
N LEU A 136 -6.50 9.91 2.73
CA LEU A 136 -6.95 8.77 3.51
C LEU A 136 -8.44 8.96 3.75
N VAL A 137 -9.25 7.96 3.44
CA VAL A 137 -10.70 8.01 3.60
C VAL A 137 -11.18 6.81 4.37
N ARG A 138 -12.17 7.01 5.24
CA ARG A 138 -12.85 5.94 5.96
C ARG A 138 -14.17 5.63 5.26
N ALA A 139 -14.39 4.37 4.91
CA ALA A 139 -15.67 3.94 4.37
C ALA A 139 -16.76 3.94 5.46
N ASP A 140 -17.98 4.30 5.07
CA ASP A 140 -19.14 4.20 5.96
C ASP A 140 -19.40 2.73 6.37
N ALA A 141 -19.85 2.52 7.61
CA ALA A 141 -20.12 1.18 8.15
C ALA A 141 -21.19 0.41 7.35
N ARG A 142 -22.08 1.12 6.66
CA ARG A 142 -23.13 0.52 5.82
C ARG A 142 -22.70 0.35 4.36
N SER A 143 -21.57 0.94 3.97
CA SER A 143 -21.02 0.77 2.63
C SER A 143 -20.34 -0.59 2.52
N ARG A 144 -20.82 -1.44 1.61
CA ARG A 144 -20.13 -2.66 1.20
C ARG A 144 -19.28 -2.32 -0.04
N PRO A 145 -17.94 -2.26 0.08
CA PRO A 145 -17.08 -1.96 -1.06
C PRO A 145 -17.28 -3.01 -2.15
N ARG A 146 -17.39 -2.57 -3.41
CA ARG A 146 -17.36 -3.48 -4.57
C ARG A 146 -16.11 -3.23 -5.39
N VAL A 147 -15.45 -4.30 -5.84
CA VAL A 147 -14.30 -4.20 -6.74
C VAL A 147 -14.81 -4.07 -8.17
N VAL A 148 -14.34 -3.03 -8.87
CA VAL A 148 -14.70 -2.72 -10.25
C VAL A 148 -13.43 -2.25 -10.95
N HIS A 149 -12.99 -2.97 -12.00
CA HIS A 149 -11.74 -2.67 -12.71
C HIS A 149 -10.52 -2.51 -11.79
N GLY A 150 -10.41 -3.40 -10.78
CA GLY A 150 -9.32 -3.36 -9.80
C GLY A 150 -9.40 -2.23 -8.76
N LYS A 151 -10.46 -1.40 -8.79
CA LYS A 151 -10.69 -0.31 -7.82
C LYS A 151 -11.85 -0.64 -6.90
N HIS A 152 -11.79 -0.19 -5.65
CA HIS A 152 -12.93 -0.30 -4.75
C HIS A 152 -13.89 0.86 -4.99
N THR A 153 -15.19 0.59 -4.89
CA THR A 153 -16.24 1.59 -5.02
C THR A 153 -17.00 1.73 -3.71
N LEU A 154 -17.16 2.97 -3.26
CA LEU A 154 -17.90 3.34 -2.05
C LEU A 154 -19.03 4.31 -2.41
N TRP A 155 -20.12 4.27 -1.65
CA TRP A 155 -21.24 5.21 -1.81
C TRP A 155 -21.20 6.33 -0.78
N ALA A 156 -20.57 6.08 0.37
CA ALA A 156 -20.34 7.05 1.42
C ALA A 156 -18.94 6.85 2.00
N LEU A 157 -18.26 7.96 2.27
CA LEU A 157 -16.93 7.99 2.88
C LEU A 157 -16.74 9.28 3.69
N THR A 158 -15.77 9.28 4.59
CA THR A 158 -15.31 10.46 5.31
C THR A 158 -13.81 10.62 5.06
N PRO A 159 -13.34 11.71 4.45
CA PRO A 159 -11.91 12.01 4.37
C PRO A 159 -11.34 12.24 5.77
N VAL A 160 -10.20 11.63 6.07
CA VAL A 160 -9.56 11.63 7.39
C VAL A 160 -8.39 12.60 7.42
N CYS A 161 -7.49 12.51 6.45
CA CYS A 161 -6.34 13.40 6.29
C CYS A 161 -5.80 13.34 4.86
N GLU A 162 -4.96 14.30 4.51
CA GLU A 162 -4.10 14.22 3.32
C GLU A 162 -2.88 13.35 3.65
N VAL A 163 -2.56 12.42 2.75
CA VAL A 163 -1.37 11.57 2.88
C VAL A 163 -0.20 12.28 2.21
N PRO A 164 0.90 12.55 2.94
CA PRO A 164 2.08 13.14 2.33
C PRO A 164 2.65 12.16 1.29
N LEU A 165 2.65 12.59 0.03
CA LEU A 165 3.33 11.85 -1.02
C LEU A 165 4.81 12.20 -0.93
N THR A 166 5.62 11.27 -0.44
CA THR A 166 7.07 11.36 -0.59
C THR A 166 7.35 11.45 -2.08
N ARG A 167 7.83 12.62 -2.54
CA ARG A 167 8.35 12.73 -3.89
C ARG A 167 9.46 11.70 -3.99
N ALA A 168 9.26 10.67 -4.82
CA ALA A 168 10.34 9.78 -5.18
C ALA A 168 11.51 10.68 -5.57
N LYS A 169 12.65 10.55 -4.88
CA LYS A 169 13.87 11.28 -5.23
C LYS A 169 14.16 10.90 -6.67
N THR A 170 13.81 11.77 -7.62
CA THR A 170 14.25 11.63 -8.99
C THR A 170 15.76 11.75 -8.92
N SER A 171 16.46 10.61 -8.99
CA SER A 171 17.89 10.57 -9.21
C SER A 171 18.13 11.21 -10.57
N ALA A 172 18.35 12.53 -10.53
CA ALA A 172 18.72 13.30 -11.69
C ALA A 172 20.08 12.75 -12.16
N LYS A 173 20.06 11.88 -13.16
CA LYS A 173 21.24 11.67 -14.01
C LYS A 173 21.42 12.97 -14.78
N SER A 174 22.23 13.87 -14.24
CA SER A 174 22.83 14.96 -15.00
C SER A 174 23.68 14.30 -16.09
N SER A 175 23.24 14.46 -17.34
CA SER A 175 24.07 14.19 -18.52
C SER A 175 24.87 15.43 -18.86
#